data_AF-A0A938H022-F1
#
_entry.id   AF-A0A938H022-F1
#
_cell.length_a   1.000
_cell.length_b   1.000
_cell.length_c   1.000
_cell.angle_alpha   90.00
_cell.angle_beta   90.00
_cell.angle_gamma   90.00
#
_symmetry.space_group_name_H-M   'P 1'
#
loop_
_entity.id
_entity.type
_entity.pdbx_description
1 polymer ?
#
loop_
_entity_poly.entity_id
_entity_poly.type
_entity_poly.pdbx_seq_one_letter_code
_entity_poly.pdbx_strand_id
1 'polypeptide(L)'
;MSEPVQPRGNRLAVSVRSIDGCMGSFDVYPGEQPNTIARVEPIKWDRPTDKEIQQLTCTIIGDMGMTGQLILVNQYQWRTLTAAKVETYFYAAILWGKSPFKVIEDAQFMLKRERR
;
A
#
# COMPACT_ATOMS: atom_id res chain seq x y z
N MET A 1 -3.14 12.71 -29.44
CA MET A 1 -3.44 12.87 -28.00
C MET A 1 -3.27 11.50 -27.38
N SER A 2 -2.37 11.34 -26.41
CA SER A 2 -2.22 10.10 -25.66
C SER A 2 -3.44 9.95 -24.75
N GLU A 3 -4.01 8.76 -24.66
CA GLU A 3 -5.12 8.49 -23.74
C GLU A 3 -4.73 8.85 -22.30
N PRO A 4 -5.66 9.37 -21.47
CA PRO A 4 -5.38 9.60 -20.07
C PRO A 4 -4.98 8.28 -19.43
N VAL A 5 -3.82 8.25 -18.78
CA VAL A 5 -3.37 7.09 -18.00
C VAL A 5 -4.46 6.79 -16.98
N GLN A 6 -4.98 5.57 -16.98
CA GLN A 6 -5.98 5.11 -16.02
C GLN A 6 -5.30 4.27 -14.92
N PRO A 7 -5.82 4.27 -13.69
CA PRO A 7 -5.39 3.33 -12.69
C PRO A 7 -5.74 1.89 -13.11
N ARG A 8 -4.95 0.92 -12.67
CA ARG A 8 -5.15 -0.53 -12.90
C ARG A 8 -6.42 -1.10 -12.28
N GLY A 9 -7.05 -0.35 -11.37
CA GLY A 9 -8.30 -0.74 -10.73
C GLY A 9 -8.91 0.42 -9.96
N ASN A 10 -10.11 0.19 -9.44
CA ASN A 10 -10.95 1.17 -8.76
C ASN A 10 -10.56 1.35 -7.30
N ARG A 11 -10.00 0.31 -6.68
CA ARG A 11 -9.43 0.38 -5.33
C ARG A 11 -8.35 -0.68 -5.14
N LEU A 12 -7.47 -0.42 -4.18
CA LEU A 12 -6.58 -1.41 -3.60
C LEU A 12 -7.19 -1.89 -2.29
N ALA A 13 -7.61 -3.17 -2.25
CA ALA A 13 -8.00 -3.81 -1.01
C ALA A 13 -6.75 -4.27 -0.28
N VAL A 14 -6.60 -3.85 0.98
CA VAL A 14 -5.43 -4.16 1.80
C VAL A 14 -5.89 -4.92 3.04
N SER A 15 -5.36 -6.14 3.20
CA SER A 15 -5.51 -6.93 4.42
C SER A 15 -4.24 -6.84 5.23
N VAL A 16 -4.37 -6.67 6.54
CA VAL A 16 -3.25 -6.57 7.48
C VAL A 16 -3.35 -7.63 8.56
N ARG A 17 -2.20 -8.12 9.01
CA ARG A 17 -2.06 -8.98 10.18
C ARG A 17 -1.10 -8.32 11.15
N SER A 18 -1.50 -8.17 12.41
CA SER A 18 -0.62 -7.70 13.49
C SER A 18 0.20 -8.86 14.09
N ILE A 19 1.22 -8.54 14.88
CA ILE A 19 2.10 -9.54 15.53
C ILE A 19 1.32 -10.45 16.49
N ASP A 20 0.32 -9.92 17.19
CA ASP A 20 -0.58 -10.69 18.07
C ASP A 20 -1.70 -11.43 17.32
N GLY A 21 -1.66 -11.42 15.98
CA GLY A 21 -2.56 -12.18 15.12
C GLY A 21 -3.95 -11.57 14.97
N CYS A 22 -4.13 -10.28 15.26
CA CYS A 22 -5.35 -9.55 14.88
C CYS A 22 -5.34 -9.29 13.37
N MET A 23 -6.53 -9.28 12.77
CA MET A 23 -6.73 -9.13 11.34
C MET A 23 -7.42 -7.79 11.08
N GLY A 24 -6.86 -7.01 10.17
CA GLY A 24 -7.44 -5.74 9.76
C GLY A 24 -7.62 -5.68 8.26
N SER A 25 -8.46 -4.76 7.80
CA SER A 25 -8.57 -4.44 6.39
C SER A 25 -8.92 -2.98 6.16
N PHE A 26 -8.49 -2.45 5.03
CA PHE A 26 -8.86 -1.11 4.56
C PHE A 26 -8.73 -1.03 3.05
N ASP A 27 -9.31 0.04 2.50
CA ASP A 27 -9.26 0.34 1.08
C ASP A 27 -8.45 1.60 0.79
N VAL A 28 -7.77 1.59 -0.36
CA VAL A 28 -7.10 2.77 -0.91
C VAL A 28 -7.67 3.07 -2.29
N TYR A 29 -7.97 4.34 -2.54
CA TYR A 29 -8.60 4.79 -3.77
C TYR A 29 -7.63 5.66 -4.59
N PRO A 30 -7.49 5.41 -5.91
CA PRO A 30 -6.65 6.23 -6.77
C PRO A 30 -7.18 7.66 -6.86
N GLY A 31 -6.28 8.63 -7.03
CA GLY A 31 -6.65 10.01 -7.33
C GLY A 31 -7.02 10.22 -8.80
N GLU A 32 -7.40 11.44 -9.16
CA GLU A 32 -7.70 11.79 -10.55
C GLU A 32 -6.43 11.94 -11.40
N GLN A 33 -5.30 12.29 -10.77
CA GLN A 33 -4.02 12.48 -11.44
C GLN A 33 -3.15 11.23 -11.38
N PRO A 34 -2.35 10.94 -12.42
CA PRO A 34 -1.46 9.79 -12.42
C PRO A 34 -0.53 9.75 -11.21
N ASN A 35 -0.42 8.57 -10.58
CA ASN A 35 0.40 8.32 -9.40
C ASN A 35 -0.02 9.07 -8.13
N THR A 36 -1.31 9.40 -8.01
CA THR A 36 -1.86 10.01 -6.80
C THR A 36 -2.87 9.08 -6.12
N ILE A 37 -3.09 9.31 -4.82
CA ILE A 37 -4.09 8.65 -4.00
C ILE A 37 -5.12 9.70 -3.57
N ALA A 38 -6.40 9.43 -3.81
CA ALA A 38 -7.48 10.31 -3.33
C ALA A 38 -7.70 10.12 -1.83
N ARG A 39 -7.74 8.86 -1.38
CA ARG A 39 -8.11 8.51 -0.01
C ARG A 39 -7.54 7.16 0.40
N VAL A 40 -7.17 7.08 1.68
CA VAL A 40 -6.87 5.85 2.41
C VAL A 40 -7.91 5.73 3.52
N GLU A 41 -8.68 4.64 3.54
CA GLU A 41 -9.62 4.36 4.63
C GLU A 41 -8.88 3.94 5.90
N PRO A 42 -9.45 4.18 7.09
CA PRO A 42 -8.89 3.67 8.33
C PRO A 42 -8.98 2.14 8.37
N ILE A 43 -8.01 1.52 9.04
CA ILE A 43 -7.99 0.07 9.26
C ILE A 43 -9.17 -0.34 10.12
N LYS A 44 -10.01 -1.22 9.57
CA LYS A 44 -11.06 -1.92 10.30
C LYS A 44 -10.49 -3.21 10.84
N TRP A 45 -10.26 -3.25 12.15
CA TRP A 45 -9.76 -4.43 12.85
C TRP A 45 -10.91 -5.34 13.27
N ASP A 46 -10.65 -6.65 13.26
CA ASP A 46 -11.54 -7.67 13.83
C ASP A 46 -11.65 -7.56 15.36
N ARG A 47 -10.54 -7.18 16.00
CA ARG A 47 -10.43 -6.86 17.43
C ARG A 47 -9.34 -5.81 17.66
N PRO A 48 -9.41 -5.02 18.76
CA PRO A 48 -8.40 -4.00 19.05
C PRO A 48 -6.98 -4.60 19.13
N THR A 49 -6.00 -3.88 18.60
CA THR A 49 -4.58 -4.23 18.73
C THR A 49 -3.74 -2.97 18.85
N ASP A 50 -2.79 -3.00 19.79
CA ASP A 50 -1.73 -1.99 19.93
C ASP A 50 -0.38 -2.55 19.44
N LYS A 51 -0.40 -3.73 18.81
CA LYS A 51 0.80 -4.35 18.26
C LYS A 51 1.01 -3.90 16.84
N GLU A 52 2.26 -3.86 16.44
CA GLU A 52 2.60 -3.49 15.09
C GLU A 52 2.09 -4.50 14.06
N ILE A 53 2.01 -4.04 12.81
CA ILE A 53 1.66 -4.86 11.66
C ILE A 53 2.83 -5.79 11.31
N GLN A 54 2.56 -7.09 11.28
CA GLN A 54 3.48 -8.15 10.85
C GLN A 54 3.52 -8.29 9.33
N GLN A 55 2.38 -8.13 8.66
CA GLN A 55 2.27 -8.34 7.21
C GLN A 55 1.09 -7.56 6.62
N LEU A 56 1.26 -7.13 5.37
CA LEU A 56 0.17 -6.65 4.52
C LEU A 56 0.07 -7.50 3.26
N THR A 57 -1.17 -7.68 2.81
CA THR A 57 -1.52 -8.28 1.53
C THR A 57 -2.35 -7.27 0.76
N CYS A 58 -1.89 -6.85 -0.40
CA CYS A 58 -2.56 -5.86 -1.24
C CYS A 58 -3.08 -6.52 -2.52
N THR A 59 -4.34 -6.26 -2.86
CA THR A 59 -5.00 -6.81 -4.06
C THR A 59 -5.73 -5.70 -4.80
N ILE A 60 -5.44 -5.54 -6.09
CA ILE A 60 -6.12 -4.55 -6.94
C ILE A 60 -7.51 -5.07 -7.29
N ILE A 61 -8.54 -4.26 -7.07
CA ILE A 61 -9.93 -4.52 -7.44
C ILE A 61 -10.29 -3.63 -8.64
N GLY A 62 -10.59 -4.24 -9.79
CA GLY A 62 -11.10 -3.57 -10.99
C GLY A 62 -12.62 -3.70 -11.12
N ASP A 63 -13.16 -3.27 -12.26
CA ASP A 63 -14.61 -3.28 -12.54
C ASP A 63 -15.24 -4.68 -12.48
N MET A 64 -14.51 -5.70 -12.92
CA MET A 64 -14.96 -7.09 -12.93
C MET A 64 -14.54 -7.88 -11.68
N GLY A 65 -14.03 -7.21 -10.65
CA GLY A 65 -13.62 -7.82 -9.39
C GLY A 65 -12.10 -7.85 -9.17
N MET A 66 -11.63 -8.83 -8.39
CA MET A 66 -10.21 -8.96 -8.06
C MET A 66 -9.37 -9.19 -9.31
N THR A 67 -8.39 -8.34 -9.53
CA THR A 67 -7.32 -8.59 -10.49
C THR A 67 -6.30 -9.48 -9.77
N GLY A 68 -5.89 -10.61 -10.35
CA GLY A 68 -5.10 -11.67 -9.70
C GLY A 68 -3.69 -11.27 -9.20
N GLN A 69 -3.36 -9.98 -9.15
CA GLN A 69 -2.09 -9.47 -8.65
C GLN A 69 -2.18 -9.26 -7.13
N LEU A 70 -1.47 -10.11 -6.38
CA LEU A 70 -1.32 -10.03 -4.93
C LEU A 70 0.09 -9.56 -4.60
N ILE A 71 0.19 -8.49 -3.81
CA ILE A 71 1.47 -7.96 -3.33
C ILE A 71 1.57 -8.21 -1.83
N LEU A 72 2.62 -8.93 -1.44
CA LEU A 72 2.92 -9.23 -0.05
C LEU A 72 3.98 -8.28 0.47
N VAL A 73 3.72 -7.68 1.64
CA VAL A 73 4.67 -6.81 2.34
C VAL A 73 4.89 -7.39 3.72
N ASN A 74 6.12 -7.76 4.03
CA ASN A 74 6.48 -8.24 5.37
C ASN A 74 6.67 -7.08 6.36
N GLN A 75 6.83 -7.42 7.65
CA GLN A 75 6.98 -6.44 8.72
C GLN A 75 8.12 -5.44 8.47
N TYR A 76 9.28 -5.92 7.99
CA TYR A 76 10.45 -5.07 7.78
C TYR A 76 10.19 -4.04 6.68
N GLN A 77 9.63 -4.48 5.56
CA GLN A 77 9.26 -3.61 4.44
C GLN A 77 8.20 -2.60 4.87
N TRP A 78 7.18 -3.05 5.61
CA TRP A 78 6.15 -2.15 6.11
C TRP A 78 6.70 -1.09 7.06
N ARG A 79 7.51 -1.50 8.05
CA ARG A 79 8.20 -0.57 8.95
C ARG A 79 9.06 0.44 8.19
N THR A 80 9.69 0.03 7.10
CA THR A 80 10.49 0.93 6.26
C THR A 80 9.60 1.98 5.61
N LEU A 81 8.48 1.57 5.01
CA LEU A 81 7.53 2.48 4.38
C LEU A 81 6.93 3.49 5.38
N THR A 82 6.55 3.02 6.57
CA THR A 82 5.95 3.87 7.60
C THR A 82 6.95 4.81 8.26
N ALA A 83 8.17 4.34 8.55
CA ALA A 83 9.21 5.19 9.10
C ALA A 83 9.60 6.32 8.13
N ALA A 84 9.63 6.04 6.82
CA ALA A 84 9.90 7.03 5.78
C ALA A 84 8.67 7.86 5.38
N LYS A 85 7.47 7.52 5.89
CA LYS A 85 6.18 8.18 5.57
C LYS A 85 5.84 8.19 4.08
N VAL A 86 6.06 7.06 3.40
CA VAL A 86 5.86 6.91 1.95
C VAL A 86 4.81 5.86 1.57
N GLU A 87 3.92 5.50 2.48
CA GLU A 87 2.86 4.50 2.28
C GLU A 87 1.95 4.87 1.11
N THR A 88 1.59 6.16 0.97
CA THR A 88 0.75 6.65 -0.13
C THR A 88 1.43 6.48 -1.49
N TYR A 89 2.74 6.71 -1.59
CA TYR A 89 3.51 6.46 -2.82
C TYR A 89 3.58 4.98 -3.15
N PHE A 90 3.67 4.13 -2.13
CA PHE A 90 3.63 2.68 -2.30
C PHE A 90 2.27 2.25 -2.88
N TYR A 91 1.15 2.70 -2.30
CA TYR A 91 -0.19 2.39 -2.84
C TYR A 91 -0.39 2.95 -4.25
N ALA A 92 0.09 4.17 -4.51
CA ALA A 92 0.03 4.79 -5.82
C ALA A 92 0.81 3.96 -6.85
N ALA A 93 2.01 3.48 -6.50
CA ALA A 93 2.79 2.66 -7.41
C ALA A 93 2.02 1.41 -7.84
N ILE A 94 1.30 0.77 -6.92
CA ILE A 94 0.47 -0.40 -7.22
C ILE A 94 -0.68 -0.03 -8.16
N LEU A 95 -1.49 0.96 -7.77
CA LEU A 95 -2.70 1.34 -8.49
C LEU A 95 -2.39 1.94 -9.87
N TRP A 96 -1.25 2.60 -10.05
CA TRP A 96 -0.85 3.23 -11.31
C TRP A 96 0.16 2.42 -12.11
N GLY A 97 0.42 1.19 -11.68
CA GLY A 97 1.21 0.23 -12.44
C GLY A 97 2.70 0.49 -12.51
N LYS A 98 3.24 1.22 -11.54
CA LYS A 98 4.68 1.32 -11.27
C LYS A 98 5.14 0.19 -10.35
N SER A 99 6.44 0.13 -10.09
CA SER A 99 7.02 -0.87 -9.17
C SER A 99 6.86 -0.42 -7.71
N PRO A 100 6.06 -1.11 -6.88
CA PRO A 100 6.00 -0.84 -5.45
C PRO A 100 7.31 -1.19 -4.72
N PHE A 101 8.09 -2.14 -5.23
CA PHE A 101 9.37 -2.52 -4.64
C PHE A 101 10.41 -1.40 -4.74
N LYS A 102 10.35 -0.60 -5.81
CA LYS A 102 11.21 0.59 -5.92
C LYS A 102 10.92 1.61 -4.82
N VAL A 103 9.66 1.78 -4.44
CA VAL A 103 9.28 2.66 -3.31
C VAL A 103 9.86 2.14 -2.00
N ILE A 104 9.86 0.81 -1.79
CA ILE A 104 10.48 0.20 -0.61
C ILE A 104 12.00 0.44 -0.60
N GLU A 105 12.68 0.27 -1.74
CA GLU A 105 14.11 0.54 -1.88
C GLU A 105 14.44 2.01 -1.59
N ASP A 106 13.70 2.95 -2.19
CA ASP A 106 13.87 4.39 -1.99
C ASP A 106 13.67 4.75 -0.51
N ALA A 107 12.67 4.17 0.17
CA ALA A 107 12.44 4.35 1.60
C ALA A 107 13.65 3.89 2.44
N GLN A 108 14.26 2.75 2.11
CA GLN A 108 15.47 2.28 2.79
C GLN A 108 16.63 3.25 2.61
N PHE A 109 16.80 3.82 1.42
CA PHE A 109 17.85 4.81 1.16
C PHE A 109 17.61 6.12 1.92
N MET A 110 16.37 6.61 1.99
CA MET A 110 16.00 7.80 2.75
C MET A 110 16.39 7.64 4.23
N LEU A 111 15.97 6.54 4.86
CA LEU A 111 16.24 6.28 6.27
C LEU A 111 17.73 6.09 6.59
N LYS A 112 18.53 5.59 5.63
CA LYS A 112 20.00 5.51 5.78
C LYS A 112 20.66 6.89 5.75
N ARG A 113 20.12 7.85 4.99
CA ARG A 113 20.68 9.20 4.88
C ARG A 113 20.37 10.07 6.10
N GLU A 114 19.19 9.92 6.70
CA GLU A 114 18.81 10.65 7.92
C GLU A 114 19.62 10.26 9.15
N ARG A 115 20.28 9.10 9.13
CA ARG A 115 21.15 8.61 10.22
C ARG A 115 22.60 9.09 10.13
N ARG A 116 22.93 9.93 9.15
CA ARG A 116 24.25 10.57 9.00
C ARG A 116 24.17 12.02 9.44
#